data_AF-A0A1F5JV33-F1
#
_entry.id   AF-A0A1F5JV33-F1
#
_cell.length_a   1.000
_cell.length_b   1.000
_cell.length_c   1.000
_cell.angle_alpha   90.00
_cell.angle_beta   90.00
_cell.angle_gamma   90.00
#
_symmetry.space_group_name_H-M   'P 1'
#
loop_
_entity.id
_entity.type
_entity.pdbx_description
1 polymer ?
#
loop_
_entity_poly.entity_id
_entity_poly.type
_entity_poly.pdbx_seq_one_letter_code
_entity_poly.pdbx_strand_id
1 'polypeptide(L)'
;MDKLKAWFFLHKVTAILGVVILIIVIGGFIAFQKIASQPTGPVEEVDLIFDAEGPFALLFPRRDGNALVLNLKRTSSYDSISFELAYTSTPDEKVVTGGKISEDGEGEVSGSIDRGVVGDIDTKDKKGEYEQEILFGSCSKNVCKYDKGVENGTLTLRIKKGNKAFKMITQWHLQKPDVALGSLTSGDGHLVYAVEGDRQVLSNIGFTIINDLTGVPKLPSGKSTVGKIYSLNAPIAKGLSGGAVSLELAENPPAGAKLFRYNQNKSEWQELDTKIEGSKLSAKAEGAGIFTVLVNK
;
A
#
# COMPACT_ATOMS: atom_id res chain seq x y z
N MET A 1 -32.52 12.52 59.47
CA MET A 1 -33.02 12.23 58.10
C MET A 1 -34.44 12.73 57.87
N ASP A 2 -35.28 12.85 58.90
CA ASP A 2 -36.70 13.23 58.71
C ASP A 2 -36.93 14.71 58.31
N LYS A 3 -36.07 15.62 58.76
CA LYS A 3 -36.11 17.04 58.31
C LYS A 3 -35.80 17.19 56.83
N LEU A 4 -34.93 16.33 56.28
CA LEU A 4 -34.58 16.34 54.86
C LEU A 4 -35.73 15.78 54.00
N LYS A 5 -36.41 14.74 54.49
CA LYS A 5 -37.60 14.17 53.84
C LYS A 5 -38.77 15.15 53.81
N ALA A 6 -39.06 15.83 54.93
CA ALA A 6 -40.14 16.81 55.00
C ALA A 6 -39.91 18.00 54.06
N TRP A 7 -38.67 18.49 53.95
CA TRP A 7 -38.29 19.54 53.01
C TRP A 7 -38.41 19.10 51.55
N PHE A 8 -38.01 17.85 51.24
CA PHE A 8 -38.17 17.27 49.90
C PHE A 8 -39.64 17.10 49.49
N PHE A 9 -40.55 16.87 50.44
CA PHE A 9 -41.99 16.77 50.16
C PHE A 9 -42.63 18.14 49.89
N LEU A 10 -42.23 19.20 50.61
CA LEU A 10 -42.73 20.56 50.37
C LEU A 10 -42.19 21.20 49.08
N HIS A 11 -40.95 20.92 48.71
CA HIS A 11 -40.29 21.52 47.54
C HIS A 11 -39.96 20.49 46.44
N LYS A 12 -40.77 19.44 46.35
CA LYS A 12 -40.53 18.30 45.44
C LYS A 12 -40.29 18.73 43.99
N VAL A 13 -41.07 19.69 43.50
CA VAL A 13 -40.94 20.24 42.16
C VAL A 13 -39.61 20.99 41.99
N THR A 14 -39.24 21.83 42.96
CA THR A 14 -37.98 22.60 42.95
C THR A 14 -36.76 21.69 43.01
N ALA A 15 -36.81 20.62 43.81
CA ALA A 15 -35.73 19.64 43.92
C ALA A 15 -35.55 18.83 42.63
N ILE A 16 -36.65 18.40 42.00
CA ILE A 16 -36.62 17.70 40.70
C ILE A 16 -36.04 18.63 39.62
N LEU A 17 -36.50 19.90 39.57
CA LEU A 17 -35.98 20.88 38.62
C LEU A 17 -34.48 21.10 38.79
N GLY A 18 -34.00 21.22 40.03
CA GLY A 18 -32.57 21.36 40.33
C GLY A 18 -31.73 20.18 39.85
N VAL A 19 -32.22 18.95 40.01
CA VAL A 19 -31.54 17.74 39.51
C VAL A 19 -31.53 17.70 37.98
N VAL A 20 -32.63 18.06 37.32
CA VAL A 20 -32.71 18.10 35.85
C VAL A 20 -31.73 19.13 35.28
N ILE A 21 -31.67 20.33 35.87
CA ILE A 21 -30.72 21.38 35.46
C ILE A 21 -29.27 20.89 35.66
N LEU A 22 -28.97 20.25 36.78
CA LEU A 22 -27.64 19.70 37.03
C LEU A 22 -27.23 18.66 35.98
N ILE A 23 -28.16 17.77 35.58
CA ILE A 23 -27.92 16.78 34.52
C ILE A 23 -27.68 17.46 33.17
N ILE A 24 -28.45 18.51 32.83
CA ILE A 24 -28.27 19.26 31.58
C ILE A 24 -26.92 19.98 31.56
N VAL A 25 -26.49 20.57 32.68
CA VAL A 25 -25.20 21.28 32.78
C VAL A 25 -24.04 20.28 32.67
N ILE A 26 -24.09 19.17 33.40
CA ILE A 26 -23.03 18.14 33.33
C ILE A 26 -23.01 17.48 31.95
N GLY A 27 -24.17 17.10 31.42
CA GLY A 27 -24.29 16.51 30.09
C GLY A 27 -23.85 17.46 28.98
N GLY A 28 -24.23 18.73 29.07
CA GLY A 28 -23.80 19.80 28.17
C GLY A 28 -22.30 20.04 28.23
N PHE A 29 -21.69 20.03 29.42
CA PHE A 29 -20.25 20.17 29.60
C PHE A 29 -19.47 18.99 28.97
N ILE A 30 -19.92 17.76 29.18
CA ILE A 30 -19.30 16.56 28.58
C ILE A 30 -19.45 16.59 27.05
N ALA A 31 -20.63 16.94 26.53
CA ALA A 31 -20.87 17.07 25.10
C ALA A 31 -20.02 18.19 24.48
N PHE A 32 -19.92 19.34 25.15
CA PHE A 32 -19.08 20.47 24.73
C PHE A 32 -17.61 20.08 24.72
N GLN A 33 -17.08 19.40 25.74
CA GLN A 33 -15.71 18.93 25.74
C GLN A 33 -15.44 17.97 24.58
N LYS A 34 -16.39 17.09 24.24
CA LYS A 34 -16.25 16.14 23.13
C LYS A 34 -16.27 16.82 21.75
N ILE A 35 -17.01 17.91 21.60
CA ILE A 35 -17.09 18.70 20.35
C ILE A 35 -15.88 19.62 20.23
N ALA A 36 -15.50 20.33 21.31
CA ALA A 36 -14.40 21.28 21.32
C ALA A 36 -13.01 20.62 21.23
N SER A 37 -12.89 19.33 21.50
CA SER A 37 -11.65 18.57 21.33
C SER A 37 -11.47 17.97 19.93
N GLN A 38 -12.42 18.17 19.00
CA GLN A 38 -12.19 17.84 17.60
C GLN A 38 -11.33 18.95 16.97
N PRO A 39 -10.16 18.62 16.39
CA PRO A 39 -9.34 19.61 15.71
C PRO A 39 -10.11 20.18 14.51
N THR A 40 -10.40 21.49 14.54
CA THR A 40 -11.18 22.22 13.52
C THR A 40 -10.32 22.98 12.50
N GLY A 41 -9.02 22.72 12.47
CA GLY A 41 -8.11 23.30 11.46
C GLY A 41 -7.98 22.43 10.21
N PRO A 42 -7.65 23.01 9.04
CA PRO A 42 -7.19 22.23 7.89
C PRO A 42 -5.98 21.41 8.32
N VAL A 43 -6.06 20.09 8.16
CA VAL A 43 -4.95 19.20 8.47
C VAL A 43 -3.94 19.34 7.33
N GLU A 44 -2.77 19.91 7.63
CA GLU A 44 -1.66 19.97 6.68
C GLU A 44 -1.20 18.54 6.35
N GLU A 45 -1.25 18.20 5.07
CA GLU A 45 -0.83 16.90 4.56
C GLU A 45 0.67 16.95 4.24
N VAL A 46 1.44 16.13 4.95
CA VAL A 46 2.90 16.06 4.79
C VAL A 46 3.25 14.88 3.90
N ASP A 47 3.93 15.14 2.79
CA ASP A 47 4.46 14.07 1.92
C ASP A 47 5.60 13.33 2.64
N LEU A 48 5.41 12.03 2.87
CA LEU A 48 6.42 11.12 3.39
C LEU A 48 7.04 10.34 2.22
N ILE A 49 8.25 10.74 1.84
CA ILE A 49 8.99 10.10 0.73
C ILE A 49 9.53 8.73 1.16
N PHE A 50 10.24 8.67 2.30
CA PHE A 50 10.74 7.41 2.88
C PHE A 50 10.99 7.58 4.39
N ASP A 51 10.52 6.60 5.17
CA ASP A 51 10.79 6.46 6.60
C ASP A 51 11.02 4.97 6.91
N ALA A 52 12.27 4.62 7.25
CA ALA A 52 12.66 3.25 7.55
C ALA A 52 11.92 2.65 8.76
N GLU A 53 11.38 3.47 9.66
CA GLU A 53 10.57 3.05 10.81
C GLU A 53 9.07 3.26 10.58
N GLY A 54 8.71 3.85 9.45
CA GLY A 54 7.34 4.13 9.04
C GLY A 54 6.55 2.89 8.60
N PRO A 55 5.26 3.08 8.27
CA PRO A 55 4.42 2.06 7.66
C PRO A 55 4.83 1.89 6.20
N PHE A 56 4.58 0.70 5.68
CA PHE A 56 4.84 0.38 4.29
C PHE A 56 3.81 -0.59 3.74
N ALA A 57 3.60 -0.52 2.43
CA ALA A 57 2.65 -1.34 1.70
C ALA A 57 3.37 -2.37 0.83
N LEU A 58 2.98 -3.63 0.97
CA LEU A 58 3.33 -4.68 0.05
C LEU A 58 2.12 -4.99 -0.82
N LEU A 59 2.33 -5.11 -2.12
CA LEU A 59 1.30 -5.52 -3.06
C LEU A 59 1.58 -6.96 -3.50
N PHE A 60 0.55 -7.81 -3.48
CA PHE A 60 0.63 -9.18 -3.98
C PHE A 60 -0.38 -9.37 -5.10
N PRO A 61 0.03 -9.81 -6.30
CA PRO A 61 -0.91 -9.99 -7.38
C PRO A 61 -1.70 -11.29 -7.19
N ARG A 62 -2.96 -11.28 -7.59
CA ARG A 62 -3.69 -12.52 -7.79
C ARG A 62 -3.16 -13.21 -9.05
N ARG A 63 -3.16 -14.55 -9.07
CA ARG A 63 -2.63 -15.34 -10.19
C ARG A 63 -3.29 -15.02 -11.54
N ASP A 64 -4.55 -14.61 -11.53
CA ASP A 64 -5.32 -14.25 -12.73
C ASP A 64 -5.12 -12.80 -13.18
N GLY A 65 -4.39 -11.98 -12.40
CA GLY A 65 -4.12 -10.57 -12.70
C GLY A 65 -5.32 -9.64 -12.54
N ASN A 66 -6.43 -10.10 -11.95
CA ASN A 66 -7.66 -9.31 -11.82
C ASN A 66 -7.80 -8.59 -10.48
N ALA A 67 -6.85 -8.79 -9.55
CA ALA A 67 -6.84 -8.15 -8.24
C ALA A 67 -5.42 -8.08 -7.67
N LEU A 68 -5.21 -7.13 -6.75
CA LEU A 68 -4.06 -7.09 -5.85
C LEU A 68 -4.53 -7.30 -4.41
N VAL A 69 -3.68 -7.90 -3.59
CA VAL A 69 -3.81 -7.88 -2.15
C VAL A 69 -2.85 -6.81 -1.62
N LEU A 70 -3.41 -5.75 -1.04
CA LEU A 70 -2.69 -4.71 -0.31
C LEU A 70 -2.45 -5.19 1.11
N ASN A 71 -1.19 -5.37 1.47
CA ASN A 71 -0.77 -5.72 2.82
C ASN A 71 -0.01 -4.54 3.44
N LEU A 72 -0.63 -3.90 4.44
CA LEU A 72 -0.06 -2.77 5.16
C LEU A 72 0.61 -3.25 6.43
N LYS A 73 1.87 -2.86 6.65
CA LYS A 73 2.65 -3.21 7.84
C LYS A 73 2.91 -1.99 8.72
N ARG A 74 3.17 -2.25 10.01
CA ARG A 74 3.47 -1.25 11.08
C ARG A 74 2.37 -0.22 11.29
N THR A 75 1.12 -0.66 11.19
CA THR A 75 -0.04 0.23 11.22
C THR A 75 -0.56 0.58 12.61
N SER A 76 -0.02 -0.03 13.68
CA SER A 76 -0.60 0.03 15.03
C SER A 76 -0.61 1.44 15.65
N SER A 77 0.27 2.33 15.19
CA SER A 77 0.39 3.70 15.74
C SER A 77 -0.49 4.74 15.03
N TYR A 78 -1.30 4.35 14.04
CA TYR A 78 -2.07 5.26 13.19
C TYR A 78 -3.58 5.20 13.48
N ASP A 79 -4.26 6.33 13.29
CA ASP A 79 -5.67 6.53 13.64
C ASP A 79 -6.64 6.26 12.50
N SER A 80 -6.20 6.48 11.27
CA SER A 80 -6.93 6.11 10.06
C SER A 80 -5.95 5.96 8.93
N ILE A 81 -6.24 5.02 8.03
CA ILE A 81 -5.49 4.84 6.79
C ILE A 81 -6.52 4.72 5.68
N SER A 82 -6.42 5.57 4.67
CA SER A 82 -7.14 5.40 3.41
C SER A 82 -6.14 5.18 2.29
N PHE A 83 -6.59 4.49 1.24
CA PHE A 83 -5.77 4.17 0.09
C PHE A 83 -6.49 4.54 -1.19
N GLU A 84 -5.68 4.80 -2.21
CA GLU A 84 -6.10 5.03 -3.58
C GLU A 84 -5.11 4.30 -4.48
N LEU A 85 -5.62 3.31 -5.23
CA LEU A 85 -4.86 2.59 -6.24
C LEU A 85 -5.31 3.10 -7.61
N ALA A 86 -4.48 3.91 -8.26
CA ALA A 86 -4.72 4.44 -9.61
C ALA A 86 -3.94 3.61 -10.65
N TYR A 87 -4.55 3.32 -11.79
CA TYR A 87 -3.95 2.54 -12.88
C TYR A 87 -4.59 2.86 -14.24
N THR A 88 -3.96 2.40 -15.30
CA THR A 88 -4.51 2.47 -16.66
C THR A 88 -5.03 1.10 -17.10
N SER A 89 -6.05 1.12 -17.96
CA SER A 89 -6.65 -0.08 -18.56
C SER A 89 -6.97 0.13 -20.04
N THR A 90 -7.06 -0.96 -20.80
CA THR A 90 -7.53 -0.92 -22.19
C THR A 90 -9.07 -0.85 -22.24
N PRO A 91 -9.66 -0.02 -23.12
CA PRO A 91 -11.10 0.01 -23.37
C PRO A 91 -11.65 -1.38 -23.70
N ASP A 92 -12.88 -1.65 -23.26
CA ASP A 92 -13.60 -2.79 -23.78
C ASP A 92 -14.01 -2.52 -25.24
N GLU A 93 -13.75 -3.49 -26.11
CA GLU A 93 -14.08 -3.46 -27.54
C GLU A 93 -15.58 -3.18 -27.82
N LYS A 94 -16.46 -3.38 -26.82
CA LYS A 94 -17.88 -3.07 -26.92
C LYS A 94 -18.18 -1.60 -26.61
N VAL A 95 -17.74 -0.69 -27.47
CA VAL A 95 -18.36 0.63 -27.58
C VAL A 95 -19.73 0.44 -28.23
N VAL A 96 -20.78 0.40 -27.41
CA VAL A 96 -22.16 0.46 -27.91
C VAL A 96 -22.38 1.85 -28.48
N THR A 97 -22.56 1.85 -29.79
CA THR A 97 -23.01 2.88 -30.71
C THR A 97 -23.89 3.95 -30.06
N GLY A 98 -23.33 5.15 -29.91
CA GLY A 98 -24.04 6.40 -29.60
C GLY A 98 -23.31 7.66 -30.09
N GLY A 99 -22.03 7.54 -30.43
CA GLY A 99 -21.24 8.56 -31.11
C GLY A 99 -20.62 7.94 -32.36
N LYS A 100 -20.94 8.54 -33.52
CA LYS A 100 -20.42 8.28 -34.88
C LYS A 100 -19.31 7.23 -34.97
N ILE A 101 -19.70 6.03 -35.41
CA ILE A 101 -18.79 5.08 -36.04
C ILE A 101 -18.33 5.75 -37.33
N SER A 102 -17.03 5.99 -37.48
CA SER A 102 -16.42 6.22 -38.79
C SER A 102 -16.61 4.94 -39.61
N GLU A 103 -17.30 5.05 -40.74
CA GLU A 103 -17.73 3.96 -41.63
C GLU A 103 -16.61 3.23 -42.38
N ASP A 104 -15.35 3.35 -41.93
CA ASP A 104 -14.19 2.71 -42.55
C ASP A 104 -13.60 1.65 -41.62
N GLY A 105 -14.26 0.49 -41.56
CA GLY A 105 -13.66 -0.85 -41.61
C GLY A 105 -12.56 -1.36 -40.67
N GLU A 106 -11.83 -0.54 -39.91
CA GLU A 106 -10.69 -0.98 -39.08
C GLU A 106 -10.57 -0.09 -37.82
N GLY A 107 -11.56 -0.18 -36.93
CA GLY A 107 -11.62 0.62 -35.71
C GLY A 107 -11.08 -0.11 -34.48
N GLU A 108 -9.78 -0.37 -34.42
CA GLU A 108 -9.14 -0.75 -33.15
C GLU A 108 -9.32 0.44 -32.19
N VAL A 109 -10.05 0.25 -31.08
CA VAL A 109 -10.20 1.30 -30.05
C VAL A 109 -8.86 1.40 -29.30
N SER A 110 -7.86 2.01 -29.95
CA SER A 110 -6.56 2.26 -29.38
C SER A 110 -6.65 3.44 -28.40
N GLY A 111 -6.61 3.14 -27.11
CA GLY A 111 -6.56 4.15 -26.06
C GLY A 111 -6.31 3.52 -24.70
N SER A 112 -5.88 4.31 -23.73
CA SER A 112 -5.81 3.92 -22.32
C SER A 112 -6.86 4.69 -21.52
N ILE A 113 -7.55 4.02 -20.60
CA ILE A 113 -8.52 4.62 -19.69
C ILE A 113 -7.93 4.63 -18.28
N ASP A 114 -7.93 5.81 -17.65
CA ASP A 114 -7.57 5.96 -16.25
C ASP A 114 -8.66 5.36 -15.36
N ARG A 115 -8.23 4.53 -14.41
CA ARG A 115 -9.06 3.84 -13.44
C ARG A 115 -8.49 4.05 -12.04
N GLY A 116 -9.32 3.81 -11.04
CA GLY A 116 -8.84 3.80 -9.67
C GLY A 116 -9.80 3.11 -8.71
N VAL A 117 -9.24 2.64 -7.60
CA VAL A 117 -10.00 2.11 -6.46
C VAL A 117 -9.59 2.88 -5.22
N VAL A 118 -10.57 3.41 -4.51
CA VAL A 118 -10.38 4.08 -3.22
C VAL A 118 -11.00 3.26 -2.11
N GLY A 119 -10.41 3.29 -0.92
CA GLY A 119 -10.96 2.61 0.24
C GLY A 119 -10.33 3.07 1.56
N ASP A 120 -10.96 2.65 2.65
CA ASP A 120 -10.54 2.93 4.01
C ASP A 120 -10.20 1.62 4.73
N ILE A 121 -9.17 1.66 5.57
CA ILE A 121 -8.76 0.53 6.42
C ILE A 121 -9.30 0.78 7.83
N ASP A 122 -10.06 -0.19 8.37
CA ASP A 122 -10.57 -0.09 9.73
C ASP A 122 -9.42 -0.30 10.73
N THR A 123 -8.90 0.81 11.26
CA THR A 123 -7.76 0.82 12.19
C THR A 123 -8.15 0.83 13.66
N LYS A 124 -9.44 0.63 14.00
CA LYS A 124 -9.93 0.65 15.39
C LYS A 124 -9.22 -0.36 16.29
N ASP A 125 -8.87 -1.52 15.75
CA ASP A 125 -8.20 -2.59 16.48
C ASP A 125 -6.70 -2.32 16.70
N LYS A 126 -6.14 -1.26 16.11
CA LYS A 126 -4.71 -0.89 16.20
C LYS A 126 -3.76 -2.06 15.91
N LYS A 127 -4.14 -2.95 14.97
CA LYS A 127 -3.30 -4.07 14.51
C LYS A 127 -2.02 -3.54 13.88
N GLY A 128 -0.94 -4.30 14.02
CA GLY A 128 0.34 -4.03 13.37
C GLY A 128 0.31 -4.27 11.86
N GLU A 129 -0.74 -4.92 11.36
CA GLU A 129 -0.91 -5.28 9.95
C GLU A 129 -2.39 -5.33 9.56
N TYR A 130 -2.67 -4.95 8.31
CA TYR A 130 -3.98 -5.09 7.66
C TYR A 130 -3.83 -5.61 6.23
N GLU A 131 -4.83 -6.35 5.78
CA GLU A 131 -4.90 -6.92 4.44
C GLU A 131 -6.20 -6.50 3.76
N GLN A 132 -6.12 -6.05 2.51
CA GLN A 132 -7.26 -5.65 1.69
C GLN A 132 -7.10 -6.14 0.26
N GLU A 133 -8.07 -6.90 -0.25
CA GLU A 133 -8.13 -7.21 -1.69
C GLU A 133 -8.69 -6.00 -2.46
N ILE A 134 -8.00 -5.64 -3.54
CA ILE A 134 -8.34 -4.54 -4.45
C ILE A 134 -8.58 -5.15 -5.82
N LEU A 135 -9.82 -5.06 -6.32
CA LEU A 135 -10.21 -5.60 -7.61
C LEU A 135 -9.88 -4.62 -8.75
N PHE A 136 -9.34 -5.13 -9.85
CA PHE A 136 -9.26 -4.37 -11.11
C PHE A 136 -10.57 -4.51 -11.88
N GLY A 137 -11.53 -3.64 -11.56
CA GLY A 137 -12.83 -3.58 -12.21
C GLY A 137 -13.96 -3.46 -11.21
N SER A 138 -15.13 -4.02 -11.53
CA SER A 138 -16.33 -3.93 -10.69
C SER A 138 -17.10 -5.25 -10.64
N CYS A 139 -17.76 -5.51 -9.50
CA CYS A 139 -18.66 -6.64 -9.34
C CYS A 139 -20.06 -6.16 -8.96
N SER A 140 -21.09 -6.71 -9.61
CA SER A 140 -22.50 -6.47 -9.26
C SER A 140 -23.26 -7.79 -9.31
N LYS A 141 -24.02 -8.11 -8.26
CA LYS A 141 -24.83 -9.34 -8.15
C LYS A 141 -24.06 -10.63 -8.51
N ASN A 142 -22.84 -10.77 -7.97
CA ASN A 142 -21.94 -11.91 -8.22
C ASN A 142 -21.40 -12.04 -9.65
N VAL A 143 -21.59 -11.02 -10.50
CA VAL A 143 -20.97 -10.95 -11.83
C VAL A 143 -19.91 -9.87 -11.79
N CYS A 144 -18.66 -10.27 -12.06
CA CYS A 144 -17.53 -9.35 -12.09
C CYS A 144 -17.11 -9.05 -13.53
N LYS A 145 -16.87 -7.77 -13.79
CA LYS A 145 -16.24 -7.29 -15.02
C LYS A 145 -14.87 -6.74 -14.65
N TYR A 146 -13.84 -7.36 -15.21
CA TYR A 146 -12.45 -7.02 -14.92
C TYR A 146 -11.86 -6.14 -16.02
N ASP A 147 -11.09 -5.15 -15.60
CA ASP A 147 -10.32 -4.32 -16.51
C ASP A 147 -9.20 -5.14 -17.18
N LYS A 148 -8.83 -4.74 -18.40
CA LYS A 148 -7.81 -5.41 -19.22
C LYS A 148 -6.60 -4.51 -19.42
N GLY A 149 -5.45 -5.13 -19.72
CA GLY A 149 -4.19 -4.41 -19.97
C GLY A 149 -3.66 -3.62 -18.77
N VAL A 150 -3.99 -4.05 -17.54
CA VAL A 150 -3.47 -3.42 -16.32
C VAL A 150 -2.02 -3.85 -16.11
N GLU A 151 -1.10 -2.90 -16.20
CA GLU A 151 0.34 -3.15 -16.05
C GLU A 151 0.96 -2.22 -15.00
N ASN A 152 0.63 -0.93 -15.00
CA ASN A 152 1.29 0.04 -14.15
C ASN A 152 0.30 0.89 -13.37
N GLY A 153 0.76 1.45 -12.27
CA GLY A 153 -0.04 2.40 -11.52
C GLY A 153 0.67 2.97 -10.30
N THR A 154 -0.13 3.67 -9.50
CA THR A 154 0.31 4.37 -8.30
C THR A 154 -0.58 3.94 -7.13
N LEU A 155 0.04 3.62 -6.00
CA LEU A 155 -0.63 3.47 -4.72
C LEU A 155 -0.36 4.73 -3.88
N THR A 156 -1.43 5.45 -3.54
CA THR A 156 -1.40 6.55 -2.58
C THR A 156 -2.01 6.09 -1.27
N LEU A 157 -1.28 6.24 -0.17
CA LEU A 157 -1.80 6.08 1.19
C LEU A 157 -1.92 7.43 1.85
N ARG A 158 -3.07 7.70 2.47
CA ARG A 158 -3.30 8.86 3.34
C ARG A 158 -3.47 8.36 4.77
N ILE A 159 -2.53 8.74 5.63
CA ILE A 159 -2.38 8.18 6.98
C ILE A 159 -2.54 9.29 8.00
N LYS A 160 -3.41 9.11 8.99
CA LYS A 160 -3.59 10.05 10.10
C LYS A 160 -2.94 9.56 11.38
N LYS A 161 -2.25 10.46 12.10
CA LYS A 161 -1.72 10.23 13.46
C LYS A 161 -1.88 11.49 14.30
N GLY A 162 -2.83 11.46 15.23
CA GLY A 162 -3.26 12.64 15.98
C GLY A 162 -3.71 13.75 15.04
N ASN A 163 -3.03 14.89 15.12
CA ASN A 163 -3.31 16.08 14.31
C ASN A 163 -2.48 16.15 13.01
N LYS A 164 -1.73 15.10 12.66
CA LYS A 164 -0.91 15.05 11.43
C LYS A 164 -1.56 14.13 10.41
N ALA A 165 -1.59 14.57 9.15
CA ALA A 165 -1.86 13.71 8.00
C ALA A 165 -0.56 13.53 7.22
N PHE A 166 -0.34 12.31 6.76
CA PHE A 166 0.79 11.94 5.94
C PHE A 166 0.31 11.35 4.64
N LYS A 167 0.97 11.70 3.54
CA LYS A 167 0.73 11.12 2.23
C LYS A 167 1.94 10.33 1.78
N MET A 168 1.71 9.10 1.34
CA MET A 168 2.74 8.23 0.79
C MET A 168 2.31 7.87 -0.62
N ILE A 169 3.21 8.02 -1.59
CA ILE A 169 2.95 7.69 -2.98
C ILE A 169 4.01 6.69 -3.42
N THR A 170 3.56 5.56 -3.95
CA THR A 170 4.41 4.49 -4.45
C THR A 170 3.97 4.10 -5.85
N GLN A 171 4.91 3.75 -6.71
CA GLN A 171 4.69 3.25 -8.05
C GLN A 171 4.79 1.72 -8.06
N TRP A 172 4.01 1.09 -8.91
CA TRP A 172 4.03 -0.35 -9.08
C TRP A 172 3.92 -0.76 -10.54
N HIS A 173 4.51 -1.91 -10.85
CA HIS A 173 4.51 -2.55 -12.16
C HIS A 173 4.13 -4.03 -12.01
N LEU A 174 2.91 -4.34 -12.41
CA LEU A 174 2.33 -5.66 -12.55
C LEU A 174 2.70 -6.23 -13.92
N GLN A 175 3.33 -7.40 -13.93
CA GLN A 175 3.83 -8.01 -15.15
C GLN A 175 3.78 -9.53 -15.04
N LYS A 176 3.62 -10.19 -16.18
CA LYS A 176 3.82 -11.64 -16.25
C LYS A 176 5.32 -11.89 -16.40
N PRO A 177 5.90 -12.88 -15.69
CA PRO A 177 7.25 -13.31 -16.01
C PRO A 177 7.31 -13.67 -17.49
N ASP A 178 8.14 -12.96 -18.25
CA ASP A 178 8.30 -13.28 -19.66
C ASP A 178 8.73 -14.74 -19.77
N VAL A 179 7.88 -15.56 -20.37
CA VAL A 179 8.15 -16.99 -20.52
C VAL A 179 9.39 -17.27 -21.38
N ALA A 180 9.84 -16.28 -22.16
CA ALA A 180 11.05 -16.36 -22.98
C ALA A 180 12.28 -15.75 -22.29
N LEU A 181 12.16 -14.59 -21.63
CA LEU A 181 13.31 -13.86 -21.06
C LEU A 181 13.42 -13.91 -19.54
N GLY A 182 12.35 -14.29 -18.82
CA GLY A 182 12.30 -14.32 -17.36
C GLY A 182 12.56 -12.98 -16.69
N SER A 183 12.50 -11.86 -17.44
CA SER A 183 12.90 -10.54 -16.95
C SER A 183 11.71 -9.82 -16.33
N LEU A 184 11.87 -9.38 -15.09
CA LEU A 184 10.92 -8.54 -14.35
C LEU A 184 11.57 -7.19 -14.07
N THR A 185 10.87 -6.09 -14.31
CA THR A 185 11.45 -4.75 -14.20
C THR A 185 10.56 -3.83 -13.35
N SER A 186 11.12 -2.95 -12.52
CA SER A 186 10.35 -1.91 -11.82
C SER A 186 9.74 -0.91 -12.81
N GLY A 187 8.71 -0.17 -12.40
CA GLY A 187 8.08 0.84 -13.26
C GLY A 187 9.02 1.96 -13.72
N ASP A 188 10.10 2.20 -12.97
CA ASP A 188 11.16 3.17 -13.30
C ASP A 188 12.41 2.54 -13.94
N GLY A 189 12.43 1.23 -14.17
CA GLY A 189 13.55 0.54 -14.82
C GLY A 189 14.78 0.28 -13.95
N HIS A 190 14.83 0.78 -12.71
CA HIS A 190 16.03 0.71 -11.88
C HIS A 190 16.23 -0.63 -11.16
N LEU A 191 15.16 -1.41 -10.93
CA LEU A 191 15.26 -2.80 -10.49
C LEU A 191 14.96 -3.72 -11.67
N VAL A 192 15.87 -4.66 -11.95
CA VAL A 192 15.66 -5.76 -12.88
C VAL A 192 15.92 -7.08 -12.16
N TYR A 193 15.01 -8.03 -12.32
CA TYR A 193 15.12 -9.40 -11.79
C TYR A 193 14.94 -10.41 -12.92
N ALA A 194 16.01 -11.10 -13.28
CA ALA A 194 16.00 -12.18 -14.25
C ALA A 194 15.82 -13.52 -13.53
N VAL A 195 14.61 -14.07 -13.62
CA VAL A 195 14.20 -15.32 -12.97
C VAL A 195 14.91 -16.51 -13.65
N GLU A 196 15.59 -17.34 -12.86
CA GLU A 196 16.09 -18.64 -13.28
C GLU A 196 14.96 -19.67 -13.13
N GLY A 197 14.40 -20.13 -14.25
CA GLY A 197 13.35 -21.13 -14.23
C GLY A 197 12.95 -21.59 -15.62
N ASP A 198 12.40 -22.79 -15.72
CA ASP A 198 11.80 -23.24 -16.98
C ASP A 198 10.49 -22.49 -17.28
N ARG A 199 10.08 -22.54 -18.54
CA ARG A 199 8.85 -21.91 -19.04
C ARG A 199 7.59 -22.33 -18.28
N GLN A 200 7.56 -23.57 -17.77
CA GLN A 200 6.40 -24.11 -17.07
C GLN A 200 6.29 -23.53 -15.66
N VAL A 201 7.41 -23.38 -14.96
CA VAL A 201 7.48 -22.69 -13.66
C VAL A 201 7.04 -21.23 -13.81
N LEU A 202 7.56 -20.52 -14.82
CA LEU A 202 7.20 -19.13 -15.09
C LEU A 202 5.70 -18.96 -15.42
N SER A 203 5.15 -19.85 -16.25
CA SER A 203 3.73 -19.85 -16.61
C SER A 203 2.81 -20.12 -15.39
N ASN A 204 3.30 -20.90 -14.42
CA ASN A 204 2.52 -21.26 -13.23
C ASN A 204 2.42 -20.14 -12.19
N ILE A 205 3.32 -19.16 -12.22
CA ILE A 205 3.28 -17.99 -11.34
C ILE A 205 2.11 -17.07 -11.72
N GLY A 206 1.83 -16.93 -13.03
CA GLY A 206 0.81 -16.02 -13.54
C GLY A 206 1.35 -14.60 -13.61
N PHE A 207 1.23 -13.85 -12.52
CA PHE A 207 1.66 -12.44 -12.43
C PHE A 207 2.62 -12.21 -11.28
N THR A 208 3.48 -11.22 -11.43
CA THR A 208 4.38 -10.68 -10.42
C THR A 208 4.21 -9.17 -10.37
N ILE A 209 4.53 -8.56 -9.24
CA ILE A 209 4.50 -7.11 -9.08
C ILE A 209 5.80 -6.63 -8.47
N ILE A 210 6.33 -5.54 -9.01
CA ILE A 210 7.41 -4.78 -8.40
C ILE A 210 6.85 -3.42 -7.99
N ASN A 211 6.98 -3.05 -6.73
CA ASN A 211 6.61 -1.71 -6.25
C ASN A 211 7.71 -1.10 -5.38
N ASP A 212 7.85 0.21 -5.44
CA ASP A 212 8.72 0.92 -4.48
C ASP A 212 8.04 1.03 -3.11
N LEU A 213 8.85 1.24 -2.08
CA LEU A 213 8.40 1.27 -0.68
C LEU A 213 8.76 2.59 0.01
N THR A 214 7.82 3.08 0.82
CA THR A 214 8.03 4.22 1.73
C THR A 214 8.61 3.84 3.08
N GLY A 215 8.83 2.55 3.33
CA GLY A 215 9.39 2.02 4.56
C GLY A 215 9.81 0.55 4.38
N VAL A 216 10.41 -0.04 5.41
CA VAL A 216 10.96 -1.41 5.32
C VAL A 216 10.86 -2.16 6.64
N PRO A 217 10.97 -3.50 6.64
CA PRO A 217 11.28 -4.25 7.85
C PRO A 217 12.49 -3.69 8.58
N LYS A 218 12.56 -3.95 9.89
CA LYS A 218 13.62 -3.41 10.75
C LYS A 218 14.98 -3.76 10.15
N LEU A 219 15.79 -2.73 9.88
CA LEU A 219 17.10 -2.90 9.27
C LEU A 219 18.07 -3.62 10.24
N PRO A 220 19.09 -4.31 9.72
CA PRO A 220 20.17 -4.84 10.56
C PRO A 220 20.83 -3.72 11.36
N SER A 221 21.32 -4.05 12.56
CA SER A 221 21.97 -3.05 13.43
C SER A 221 23.15 -2.38 12.75
N GLY A 222 23.27 -1.06 12.91
CA GLY A 222 24.35 -0.28 12.29
C GLY A 222 24.25 -0.12 10.77
N LYS A 223 23.13 -0.51 10.14
CA LYS A 223 22.91 -0.31 8.70
C LYS A 223 21.91 0.80 8.39
N SER A 224 22.08 1.44 7.25
CA SER A 224 21.13 2.38 6.63
C SER A 224 20.94 2.05 5.15
N THR A 225 19.81 2.48 4.58
CA THR A 225 19.47 2.27 3.17
C THR A 225 20.04 3.39 2.30
N VAL A 226 20.40 3.07 1.05
CA VAL A 226 20.79 4.02 0.02
C VAL A 226 19.92 3.81 -1.21
N GLY A 227 19.36 4.90 -1.74
CA GLY A 227 18.49 4.88 -2.90
C GLY A 227 17.09 4.34 -2.61
N LYS A 228 16.37 4.01 -3.69
CA LYS A 228 15.02 3.45 -3.63
C LYS A 228 15.03 2.01 -3.13
N ILE A 229 13.89 1.60 -2.60
CA ILE A 229 13.66 0.26 -2.08
C ILE A 229 12.50 -0.33 -2.84
N TYR A 230 12.67 -1.58 -3.28
CA TYR A 230 11.68 -2.25 -4.09
C TYR A 230 11.23 -3.53 -3.42
N SER A 231 9.94 -3.82 -3.46
CA SER A 231 9.43 -5.15 -3.20
C SER A 231 9.10 -5.84 -4.52
N LEU A 232 9.51 -7.09 -4.65
CA LEU A 232 9.13 -7.99 -5.74
C LEU A 232 8.31 -9.11 -5.12
N ASN A 233 7.04 -9.22 -5.50
CA ASN A 233 6.12 -10.22 -4.98
C ASN A 233 5.47 -11.03 -6.10
N ALA A 234 5.19 -12.30 -5.79
CA ALA A 234 4.36 -13.22 -6.58
C ALA A 234 3.06 -13.50 -5.80
N PRO A 235 2.07 -14.23 -6.36
CA PRO A 235 0.86 -14.55 -5.63
C PRO A 235 1.20 -15.35 -4.37
N ILE A 236 0.56 -15.05 -3.24
CA ILE A 236 0.94 -15.54 -1.89
C ILE A 236 1.17 -17.05 -1.82
N ALA A 237 0.41 -17.85 -2.57
CA ALA A 237 0.53 -19.31 -2.60
C ALA A 237 1.71 -19.85 -3.44
N LYS A 238 2.53 -18.98 -4.05
CA LYS A 238 3.61 -19.34 -4.98
C LYS A 238 4.90 -18.60 -4.64
N GLY A 239 5.99 -19.36 -4.53
CA GLY A 239 7.33 -18.78 -4.53
C GLY A 239 7.75 -18.38 -5.94
N LEU A 240 8.51 -17.30 -6.03
CA LEU A 240 9.28 -16.97 -7.23
C LEU A 240 10.63 -17.69 -7.14
N SER A 241 11.05 -18.36 -8.21
CA SER A 241 12.38 -18.98 -8.29
C SER A 241 13.50 -17.97 -8.10
N GLY A 242 14.69 -18.47 -7.76
CA GLY A 242 15.90 -17.65 -7.72
C GLY A 242 16.24 -17.02 -9.06
N GLY A 243 17.18 -16.09 -9.06
CA GLY A 243 17.48 -15.28 -10.23
C GLY A 243 18.61 -14.29 -10.02
N ALA A 244 19.01 -13.64 -11.11
CA ALA A 244 19.93 -12.52 -11.08
C ALA A 244 19.14 -11.22 -10.82
N VAL A 245 19.55 -10.47 -9.81
CA VAL A 245 18.99 -9.15 -9.50
C VAL A 245 20.00 -8.07 -9.85
N SER A 246 19.49 -6.96 -10.37
CA SER A 246 20.23 -5.74 -10.65
C SER A 246 19.45 -4.55 -10.09
N LEU A 247 20.13 -3.68 -9.37
CA LEU A 247 19.59 -2.43 -8.83
C LEU A 247 20.53 -1.29 -9.21
N GLU A 248 19.99 -0.27 -9.88
CA GLU A 248 20.70 0.94 -10.25
C GLU A 248 20.36 2.10 -9.30
N LEU A 249 21.40 2.78 -8.81
CA LEU A 249 21.28 3.97 -7.98
C LEU A 249 21.38 5.24 -8.84
N ALA A 250 20.84 6.36 -8.35
CA ALA A 250 21.00 7.65 -9.01
C ALA A 250 22.45 8.15 -9.03
N GLU A 251 23.25 7.72 -8.05
CA GLU A 251 24.66 8.05 -7.90
C GLU A 251 25.47 6.79 -7.64
N ASN A 252 26.80 6.87 -7.81
CA ASN A 252 27.67 5.75 -7.47
C ASN A 252 27.52 5.39 -5.99
N PRO A 253 27.39 4.10 -5.65
CA PRO A 253 27.24 3.69 -4.26
C PRO A 253 28.48 4.07 -3.43
N PRO A 254 28.30 4.44 -2.16
CA PRO A 254 29.42 4.69 -1.27
C PRO A 254 30.21 3.40 -0.98
N ALA A 255 31.43 3.56 -0.45
CA ALA A 255 32.28 2.43 -0.11
C ALA A 255 31.58 1.47 0.89
N GLY A 256 31.64 0.17 0.60
CA GLY A 256 31.03 -0.86 1.44
C GLY A 256 29.52 -1.04 1.23
N ALA A 257 28.92 -0.39 0.23
CA ALA A 257 27.55 -0.68 -0.18
C ALA A 257 27.39 -2.15 -0.63
N LYS A 258 26.30 -2.77 -0.21
CA LYS A 258 25.95 -4.15 -0.57
C LYS A 258 24.45 -4.24 -0.84
N LEU A 259 24.06 -5.11 -1.77
CA LEU A 259 22.67 -5.42 -2.03
C LEU A 259 22.17 -6.40 -0.97
N PHE A 260 21.00 -6.11 -0.42
CA PHE A 260 20.32 -6.95 0.56
C PHE A 260 18.94 -7.35 0.04
N ARG A 261 18.50 -8.55 0.42
CA ARG A 261 17.15 -9.05 0.23
C ARG A 261 16.51 -9.34 1.59
N TYR A 262 15.34 -8.81 1.86
CA TYR A 262 14.50 -9.29 2.95
C TYR A 262 13.68 -10.48 2.49
N ASN A 263 13.92 -11.64 3.10
CA ASN A 263 13.12 -12.84 2.89
C ASN A 263 11.91 -12.78 3.82
N GLN A 264 10.73 -12.51 3.25
CA GLN A 264 9.49 -12.39 4.03
C GLN A 264 9.10 -13.67 4.77
N ASN A 265 9.37 -14.84 4.19
CA ASN A 265 9.04 -16.14 4.80
C ASN A 265 9.89 -16.43 6.04
N LYS A 266 11.16 -16.01 6.01
CA LYS A 266 12.10 -16.18 7.13
C LYS A 266 12.19 -14.96 8.04
N SER A 267 11.54 -13.86 7.66
CA SER A 267 11.58 -12.57 8.34
C SER A 267 13.01 -12.05 8.59
N GLU A 268 13.93 -12.30 7.65
CA GLU A 268 15.36 -12.00 7.81
C GLU A 268 15.93 -11.22 6.61
N TRP A 269 16.92 -10.38 6.89
CA TRP A 269 17.74 -9.74 5.86
C TRP A 269 18.90 -10.65 5.46
N GLN A 270 19.02 -10.90 4.16
CA GLN A 270 20.10 -11.65 3.53
C GLN A 270 21.02 -10.68 2.79
N GLU A 271 22.29 -10.62 3.18
CA GLU A 271 23.33 -9.96 2.37
C GLU A 271 23.59 -10.80 1.12
N LEU A 272 23.61 -10.16 -0.05
CA LEU A 272 23.86 -10.84 -1.32
C LEU A 272 25.30 -10.60 -1.77
N ASP A 273 25.90 -11.58 -2.44
CA ASP A 273 27.21 -11.43 -3.04
C ASP A 273 27.15 -10.40 -4.19
N THR A 274 27.52 -9.17 -3.85
CA THR A 274 27.22 -7.99 -4.67
C THR A 274 28.43 -7.58 -5.50
N LYS A 275 28.23 -7.51 -6.82
CA LYS A 275 29.14 -6.90 -7.80
C LYS A 275 28.68 -5.48 -8.12
N ILE A 276 29.61 -4.52 -8.09
CA ILE A 276 29.33 -3.10 -8.35
C ILE A 276 30.06 -2.68 -9.63
N GLU A 277 29.32 -2.08 -10.57
CA GLU A 277 29.82 -1.53 -11.83
C GLU A 277 29.20 -0.14 -12.03
N GLY A 278 29.93 0.92 -11.69
CA GLY A 278 29.39 2.28 -11.66
C GLY A 278 28.25 2.41 -10.64
N SER A 279 27.08 2.89 -11.08
CA SER A 279 25.86 3.03 -10.27
C SER A 279 25.07 1.73 -10.10
N LYS A 280 25.47 0.65 -10.79
CA LYS A 280 24.72 -0.61 -10.86
C LYS A 280 25.28 -1.64 -9.89
N LEU A 281 24.41 -2.19 -9.04
CA LEU A 281 24.71 -3.29 -8.13
C LEU A 281 23.98 -4.54 -8.62
N SER A 282 24.69 -5.66 -8.73
CA SER A 282 24.13 -6.93 -9.19
C SER A 282 24.51 -8.09 -8.27
N ALA A 283 23.61 -9.05 -8.12
CA ALA A 283 23.83 -10.24 -7.32
C ALA A 283 22.91 -11.40 -7.76
N LYS A 284 23.14 -12.60 -7.21
CA LYS A 284 22.15 -13.69 -7.25
C LYS A 284 21.27 -13.66 -6.00
N ALA A 285 19.99 -13.93 -6.18
CA ALA A 285 19.01 -14.00 -5.09
C ALA A 285 18.16 -15.27 -5.22
N GLU A 286 17.79 -15.88 -4.08
CA GLU A 286 17.03 -17.14 -4.05
C GLU A 286 15.51 -16.98 -4.28
N GLY A 287 15.04 -15.78 -4.64
CA GLY A 287 13.65 -15.53 -5.02
C GLY A 287 13.17 -14.12 -4.73
N ALA A 288 11.85 -13.95 -4.73
CA ALA A 288 11.12 -12.72 -4.39
C ALA A 288 11.44 -12.19 -2.98
N GLY A 289 11.22 -10.90 -2.73
CA GLY A 289 11.54 -10.24 -1.47
C GLY A 289 11.61 -8.72 -1.58
N ILE A 290 12.10 -8.07 -0.53
CA ILE A 290 12.38 -6.63 -0.55
C ILE A 290 13.87 -6.44 -0.84
N PHE A 291 14.19 -5.70 -1.89
CA PHE A 291 15.55 -5.42 -2.32
C PHE A 291 15.93 -3.97 -2.01
N THR A 292 17.11 -3.79 -1.42
CA THR A 292 17.67 -2.47 -1.10
C THR A 292 19.18 -2.54 -1.03
N VAL A 293 19.84 -1.38 -1.19
CA VAL A 293 21.27 -1.23 -0.95
C VAL A 293 21.47 -0.76 0.48
N LEU A 294 22.25 -1.49 1.27
CA LEU A 294 22.60 -1.08 2.63
C LEU A 294 24.07 -0.71 2.74
N VAL A 295 24.35 0.24 3.63
CA VAL A 295 25.69 0.71 4.03
C VAL A 295 25.81 0.72 5.54
N ASN A 296 27.04 0.77 6.06
CA ASN A 296 27.24 1.02 7.48
C ASN A 296 26.91 2.49 7.81
N LYS A 297 26.24 2.71 8.94
CA LYS A 297 26.01 4.03 9.53
C LYS A 297 27.29 4.65 10.04
#